data_AF-A0AAE1XZY3-F1
#
_entry.id   AF-A0AAE1XZY3-F1
#
_cell.length_a   1.000
_cell.length_b   1.000
_cell.length_c   1.000
_cell.angle_alpha   90.00
_cell.angle_beta   90.00
_cell.angle_gamma   90.00
#
_symmetry.space_group_name_H-M   'P 1'
#
loop_
_entity.id
_entity.type
_entity.pdbx_description
1 polymer ?
#
loop_
_entity_poly.entity_id
_entity_poly.type
_entity_poly.pdbx_seq_one_letter_code
_entity_poly.pdbx_strand_id
1 'polypeptide(L)'
;MEGGAEVLYNPYRNLLGGGGLVAFRTLFDAERHFMVEEAYAENRNLIRNEAVSFIAQSESESADAFIPHMAMTYFDRLISRHAIPEVLESSEENRTLFLICCLSLASKLRTNNFILSRFLHDRTCYFAAKDVLRMELQICRILNWRLGEH
;
A
#
# COMPACT_ATOMS: atom_id res chain seq x y z
N MET A 1 53.30 11.82 2.12
CA MET A 1 51.99 12.50 2.02
C MET A 1 51.27 11.86 0.84
N GLU A 2 50.54 10.78 1.07
CA GLU A 2 49.73 10.13 0.04
C GLU A 2 48.31 10.67 0.11
N GLY A 3 47.84 11.22 -1.01
CA GLY A 3 46.52 11.81 -1.14
C GLY A 3 45.43 10.73 -1.06
N GLY A 4 44.62 10.79 -0.01
CA GLY A 4 43.39 10.02 0.08
C GLY A 4 42.41 10.50 -0.98
N ALA A 5 42.17 9.68 -2.00
CA ALA A 5 41.04 9.87 -2.89
C ALA A 5 39.76 9.75 -2.05
N GLU A 6 38.98 10.82 -2.01
CA GLU A 6 37.68 10.88 -1.36
C GLU A 6 36.78 9.84 -2.04
N VAL A 7 36.61 8.67 -1.40
CA VAL A 7 35.73 7.62 -1.91
C VAL A 7 34.31 8.14 -1.73
N LEU A 8 33.78 8.79 -2.76
CA LEU A 8 32.39 9.21 -2.82
C LEU A 8 31.52 7.98 -2.60
N TYR A 9 30.87 7.91 -1.44
CA TYR A 9 29.97 6.82 -1.08
C TYR A 9 28.84 6.77 -2.11
N ASN A 10 28.92 5.81 -3.03
CA ASN A 10 27.87 5.52 -3.97
C ASN A 10 27.17 4.23 -3.50
N PRO A 11 26.01 4.33 -2.83
CA PRO A 11 25.29 3.18 -2.29
C PRO A 11 24.86 2.19 -3.38
N TYR A 12 24.89 2.59 -4.66
CA TYR A 12 24.47 1.77 -5.80
C TYR A 12 25.62 0.99 -6.44
N ARG A 13 26.87 1.18 -6.00
CA ARG A 13 28.06 0.59 -6.66
C ARG A 13 28.01 -0.94 -6.82
N ASN A 14 27.31 -1.63 -5.92
CA ASN A 14 27.16 -3.09 -5.93
C ASN A 14 25.85 -3.57 -6.60
N LEU A 15 24.91 -2.67 -6.92
CA LEU A 15 23.62 -2.98 -7.55
C LEU A 15 23.66 -2.87 -9.08
N LEU A 16 24.69 -2.23 -9.64
CA LEU A 16 24.78 -1.83 -11.05
C LEU A 16 25.56 -2.82 -11.94
N GLY A 17 25.74 -4.06 -11.49
CA GLY A 17 26.32 -5.14 -12.31
C GLY A 17 25.24 -5.96 -13.01
N GLY A 18 25.25 -6.03 -14.34
CA GLY A 18 24.31 -6.83 -15.15
C GLY A 18 22.94 -6.17 -15.42
N GLY A 19 21.93 -6.96 -15.79
CA GLY A 19 20.56 -6.51 -16.13
C GLY A 19 19.80 -5.79 -15.01
N GLY A 20 20.38 -5.70 -13.81
CA GLY A 20 19.84 -4.97 -12.66
C GLY A 20 19.67 -3.47 -12.91
N LEU A 21 20.54 -2.85 -13.73
CA LEU A 21 20.43 -1.43 -14.11
C LEU A 21 19.13 -1.12 -14.88
N VAL A 22 18.73 -2.04 -15.74
CA VAL A 22 17.49 -1.92 -16.54
C VAL A 22 16.29 -2.17 -15.63
N ALA A 23 16.33 -3.23 -14.83
CA ALA A 23 15.26 -3.52 -13.87
C ALA A 23 15.03 -2.37 -12.87
N PHE A 24 16.10 -1.77 -12.35
CA PHE A 24 16.02 -0.65 -11.41
C PHE A 24 15.43 0.60 -12.07
N ARG A 25 15.79 0.87 -13.33
CA ARG A 25 15.22 1.99 -14.08
C ARG A 25 13.74 1.77 -14.38
N THR A 26 13.37 0.56 -14.76
CA THR A 26 11.95 0.17 -14.95
C THR A 26 11.17 0.34 -13.66
N LEU A 27 11.71 -0.11 -12.51
CA LEU A 27 11.06 0.06 -11.21
C LEU A 27 10.89 1.53 -10.83
N PHE A 28 11.93 2.35 -11.04
CA PHE A 28 11.90 3.78 -10.72
C PHE A 28 10.93 4.56 -11.62
N ASP A 29 10.89 4.21 -12.90
CA ASP A 29 9.95 4.79 -13.87
C ASP A 29 8.51 4.35 -13.58
N ALA A 30 8.31 3.11 -13.12
CA ALA A 30 7.00 2.61 -12.70
C ALA A 30 6.55 3.27 -11.39
N GLU A 31 7.42 3.40 -10.38
CA GLU A 31 7.17 4.06 -9.09
C GLU A 31 6.63 5.48 -9.27
N ARG A 32 7.16 6.23 -10.25
CA ARG A 32 6.65 7.57 -10.63
C ARG A 32 5.16 7.62 -10.96
N HIS A 33 4.60 6.54 -11.50
CA HIS A 33 3.17 6.45 -11.80
C HIS A 33 2.30 6.15 -10.57
N PHE A 34 2.95 5.79 -9.45
CA PHE A 34 2.32 5.50 -8.16
C PHE A 34 2.63 6.56 -7.08
N MET A 35 3.52 7.52 -7.36
CA MET A 35 3.81 8.62 -6.44
C MET A 35 2.60 9.55 -6.26
N VAL A 36 2.40 10.02 -5.03
CA VAL A 36 1.30 10.87 -4.61
C VAL A 36 1.57 12.33 -4.99
N GLU A 37 0.53 13.12 -5.30
CA GLU A 37 0.69 14.55 -5.61
C GLU A 37 1.30 15.35 -4.45
N GLU A 38 2.16 16.32 -4.76
CA GLU A 38 2.94 17.12 -3.81
C GLU A 38 2.07 17.91 -2.81
N ALA A 39 0.84 18.26 -3.20
CA ALA A 39 -0.17 18.93 -2.36
C ALA A 39 -0.73 18.06 -1.22
N TYR A 40 -0.33 16.78 -1.14
CA TYR A 40 -0.79 15.83 -0.14
C TYR A 40 -0.25 16.12 1.28
N ALA A 41 0.88 16.80 1.39
CA ALA A 41 1.62 16.99 2.65
C ALA A 41 0.95 17.92 3.66
N GLU A 42 0.07 18.84 3.22
CA GLU A 42 -0.33 19.97 4.08
C GLU A 42 -1.66 19.78 4.84
N ASN A 43 -2.50 18.80 4.49
CA ASN A 43 -3.85 18.72 5.10
C ASN A 43 -4.45 17.32 5.34
N ARG A 44 -3.70 16.21 5.15
CA ARG A 44 -4.20 14.83 5.32
C ARG A 44 -3.37 13.93 6.25
N ASN A 45 -2.41 14.50 6.98
CA ASN A 45 -1.46 13.74 7.80
C ASN A 45 -2.11 12.94 8.93
N LEU A 46 -3.22 13.40 9.51
CA LEU A 46 -3.90 12.68 10.61
C LEU A 46 -4.52 11.35 10.15
N ILE A 47 -5.27 11.37 9.04
CA ILE A 47 -5.92 10.17 8.49
C ILE A 47 -4.86 9.18 7.99
N ARG A 48 -3.77 9.67 7.41
CA ARG A 48 -2.64 8.82 7.01
C ARG A 48 -1.93 8.20 8.21
N ASN A 49 -1.71 8.96 9.29
CA ASN A 49 -1.09 8.43 10.50
C ASN A 49 -1.97 7.37 11.18
N GLU A 50 -3.28 7.56 11.17
CA GLU A 50 -4.25 6.54 11.61
C GLU A 50 -4.15 5.29 10.73
N ALA A 51 -4.10 5.45 9.41
CA ALA A 51 -3.96 4.34 8.47
C ALA A 51 -2.67 3.54 8.70
N VAL A 52 -1.54 4.24 8.85
CA VAL A 52 -0.24 3.62 9.13
C VAL A 52 -0.27 2.87 10.46
N SER A 53 -0.82 3.49 11.51
CA SER A 53 -0.93 2.86 12.82
C SER A 53 -1.80 1.62 12.77
N PHE A 54 -2.96 1.68 12.09
CA PHE A 54 -3.86 0.56 11.92
C PHE A 54 -3.20 -0.59 11.16
N ILE A 55 -2.54 -0.29 10.04
CA ILE A 55 -1.86 -1.29 9.21
C ILE A 55 -0.70 -1.93 9.97
N ALA A 56 0.12 -1.13 10.67
CA ALA A 56 1.23 -1.65 11.46
C ALA A 56 0.76 -2.56 12.61
N GLN A 57 -0.38 -2.26 13.24
CA GLN A 57 -0.97 -3.09 14.29
C GLN A 57 -1.66 -4.35 13.74
N SER A 58 -2.12 -4.29 12.49
CA SER A 58 -2.87 -5.39 11.84
C SER A 58 -1.97 -6.45 11.22
N GLU A 59 -0.68 -6.18 11.06
CA GLU A 59 0.30 -7.12 10.52
C GLU A 59 1.02 -7.85 11.66
N SER A 60 1.22 -9.15 11.50
CA SER A 60 2.09 -9.92 12.41
C SER A 60 3.56 -9.67 12.07
N GLU A 61 4.47 -9.77 13.05
CA GLU A 61 5.92 -9.60 12.86
C GLU A 61 6.54 -10.50 11.75
N SER A 62 5.87 -11.58 11.35
CA SER A 62 6.30 -12.48 10.27
C SER A 62 5.68 -12.18 8.90
N ALA A 63 4.89 -11.12 8.77
CA ALA A 63 4.21 -10.77 7.53
C ALA A 63 5.16 -10.15 6.50
N ASP A 64 4.91 -10.45 5.24
CA ASP A 64 5.65 -9.89 4.12
C ASP A 64 5.47 -8.37 4.07
N ALA A 65 6.56 -7.61 4.27
CA ALA A 65 6.56 -6.14 4.26
C ALA A 65 6.00 -5.51 2.97
N PHE A 66 5.90 -6.28 1.88
CA PHE A 66 5.21 -5.82 0.67
C PHE A 66 3.70 -5.63 0.85
N ILE A 67 3.05 -6.42 1.70
CA ILE A 67 1.60 -6.33 1.95
C ILE A 67 1.22 -4.95 2.53
N PRO A 68 1.77 -4.51 3.67
CA PRO A 68 1.44 -3.20 4.23
C PRO A 68 1.88 -2.05 3.30
N HIS A 69 2.99 -2.20 2.57
CA HIS A 69 3.44 -1.21 1.59
C HIS A 69 2.44 -1.04 0.43
N MET A 70 1.94 -2.13 -0.14
CA MET A 70 0.91 -2.11 -1.19
C MET A 70 -0.41 -1.57 -0.67
N ALA A 71 -0.82 -1.95 0.54
CA ALA A 71 -2.03 -1.42 1.16
C ALA A 71 -1.95 0.11 1.34
N MET A 72 -0.80 0.63 1.81
CA MET A 72 -0.58 2.08 1.92
C MET A 72 -0.57 2.77 0.55
N THR A 73 -0.03 2.12 -0.48
CA THR A 73 -0.05 2.65 -1.85
C THR A 73 -1.48 2.78 -2.37
N TYR A 74 -2.35 1.79 -2.13
CA TYR A 74 -3.77 1.87 -2.50
C TYR A 74 -4.49 2.97 -1.71
N PHE A 75 -4.21 3.06 -0.41
CA PHE A 75 -4.74 4.09 0.46
C PHE A 75 -4.39 5.48 -0.07
N ASP A 76 -3.10 5.78 -0.21
CA ASP A 76 -2.59 7.09 -0.61
C ASP A 76 -3.12 7.50 -2.00
N ARG A 77 -3.16 6.55 -2.96
CA ARG A 77 -3.68 6.79 -4.30
C ARG A 77 -5.19 7.04 -4.34
N LEU A 78 -5.97 6.36 -3.50
CA LEU A 78 -7.40 6.62 -3.43
C LEU A 78 -7.65 7.99 -2.80
N ILE A 79 -7.07 8.23 -1.63
CA ILE A 79 -7.39 9.45 -0.87
C ILE A 79 -6.81 10.72 -1.50
N SER A 80 -5.73 10.62 -2.29
CA SER A 80 -5.23 11.77 -3.05
C SER A 80 -6.23 12.32 -4.07
N ARG A 81 -7.12 11.48 -4.61
CA ARG A 81 -8.02 11.87 -5.72
C ARG A 81 -9.51 11.76 -5.39
N HIS A 82 -9.87 10.99 -4.36
CA HIS A 82 -11.26 10.65 -4.06
C HIS A 82 -11.51 10.65 -2.55
N ALA A 83 -12.78 10.77 -2.17
CA ALA A 83 -13.24 10.46 -0.82
C ALA A 83 -13.33 8.94 -0.63
N ILE A 84 -13.33 8.49 0.63
CA ILE A 84 -13.54 7.08 0.96
C ILE A 84 -14.98 6.69 0.55
N PRO A 85 -15.18 5.56 -0.16
CA PRO A 85 -16.52 5.12 -0.54
C PRO A 85 -17.43 4.88 0.69
N GLU A 86 -18.68 5.31 0.59
CA GLU A 86 -19.70 5.06 1.61
C GLU A 86 -20.45 3.76 1.29
N VAL A 87 -20.07 2.67 1.96
CA VAL A 87 -20.71 1.34 1.83
C VAL A 87 -21.62 1.05 3.03
N LEU A 88 -21.23 1.51 4.20
CA LEU A 88 -21.94 1.45 5.48
C LEU A 88 -22.54 2.82 5.83
N GLU A 89 -23.42 2.85 6.83
CA GLU A 89 -24.04 4.10 7.31
C GLU A 89 -23.05 4.99 8.09
N SER A 90 -22.10 4.38 8.80
CA SER A 90 -21.10 5.12 9.57
C SER A 90 -19.86 5.44 8.73
N SER A 91 -19.49 6.72 8.66
CA SER A 91 -18.24 7.16 8.01
C SER A 91 -16.99 6.58 8.69
N GLU A 92 -17.03 6.33 10.00
CA GLU A 92 -15.91 5.74 10.73
C GLU A 92 -15.74 4.27 10.38
N GLU A 93 -16.85 3.52 10.33
CA GLU A 93 -16.83 2.12 9.91
C GLU A 93 -16.41 1.97 8.44
N ASN A 94 -16.82 2.88 7.57
CA ASN A 94 -16.35 2.93 6.17
C ASN A 94 -14.84 3.12 6.08
N ARG A 95 -14.26 3.97 6.93
CA ARG A 95 -12.81 4.19 6.99
C ARG A 95 -12.08 2.93 7.44
N THR A 96 -12.55 2.26 8.48
CA THR A 96 -11.96 1.00 8.96
C THR A 96 -12.10 -0.11 7.92
N LEU A 97 -13.29 -0.25 7.32
CA LEU A 97 -13.56 -1.21 6.24
C LEU A 97 -12.65 -0.94 5.04
N PHE A 98 -12.44 0.32 4.68
CA PHE A 98 -11.55 0.73 3.60
C PHE A 98 -10.09 0.29 3.85
N LEU A 99 -9.56 0.52 5.06
CA LEU A 99 -8.20 0.09 5.43
C LEU A 99 -8.04 -1.44 5.37
N ILE A 100 -9.03 -2.17 5.89
CA ILE A 100 -9.09 -3.63 5.83
C ILE A 100 -9.14 -4.11 4.39
N CYS A 101 -9.89 -3.44 3.52
CA CYS A 101 -9.98 -3.78 2.11
C CYS A 101 -8.65 -3.51 1.37
N CYS A 102 -7.94 -2.43 1.70
CA CYS A 102 -6.60 -2.18 1.16
C CYS A 102 -5.62 -3.31 1.52
N LEU A 103 -5.64 -3.76 2.78
CA LEU A 103 -4.83 -4.90 3.23
C LEU A 103 -5.28 -6.22 2.61
N SER A 104 -6.58 -6.46 2.52
CA SER A 104 -7.15 -7.66 1.91
C SER A 104 -6.77 -7.76 0.44
N LEU A 105 -6.89 -6.67 -0.32
CA LEU A 105 -6.47 -6.62 -1.73
C LEU A 105 -4.97 -6.88 -1.88
N ALA A 106 -4.14 -6.21 -1.07
CA ALA A 106 -2.69 -6.44 -1.09
C ALA A 106 -2.34 -7.90 -0.75
N SER A 107 -2.99 -8.47 0.27
CA SER A 107 -2.81 -9.86 0.68
C SER A 107 -3.26 -10.84 -0.41
N LYS A 108 -4.41 -10.60 -1.06
CA LYS A 108 -4.93 -11.42 -2.16
C LYS A 108 -4.01 -11.43 -3.36
N LEU A 109 -3.38 -10.30 -3.67
CA LEU A 109 -2.46 -10.18 -4.80
C LEU A 109 -1.08 -10.77 -4.50
N ARG A 110 -0.66 -10.73 -3.23
CA ARG A 110 0.64 -11.22 -2.80
C ARG A 110 0.64 -12.70 -2.42
N THR A 111 -0.47 -13.23 -1.92
CA THR A 111 -0.57 -14.59 -1.38
C THR A 111 -1.57 -15.45 -2.15
N ASN A 112 -1.18 -16.67 -2.49
CA ASN A 112 -2.05 -17.61 -3.22
C ASN A 112 -3.11 -18.30 -2.32
N ASN A 113 -3.00 -18.18 -0.99
CA ASN A 113 -3.84 -18.88 -0.01
C ASN A 113 -4.66 -17.91 0.87
N PHE A 114 -5.15 -16.82 0.29
CA PHE A 114 -5.93 -15.84 1.03
C PHE A 114 -7.34 -16.36 1.36
N ILE A 115 -7.73 -16.30 2.65
CA ILE A 115 -9.08 -16.64 3.11
C ILE A 115 -9.65 -15.46 3.89
N LEU A 116 -10.71 -14.83 3.36
CA LEU A 116 -11.28 -13.62 3.92
C LEU A 116 -11.81 -13.80 5.35
N SER A 117 -12.50 -14.90 5.63
CA SER A 117 -13.06 -15.15 6.98
C SER A 117 -11.98 -15.24 8.04
N ARG A 118 -10.88 -15.95 7.75
CA ARG A 118 -9.70 -16.02 8.62
C ARG A 118 -9.03 -14.66 8.76
N PHE A 119 -8.83 -13.95 7.65
CA PHE A 119 -8.22 -12.63 7.64
C PHE A 119 -8.94 -11.62 8.54
N LEU A 120 -10.27 -11.60 8.50
CA LEU A 120 -11.10 -10.76 9.35
C LEU A 120 -11.08 -11.22 10.82
N HIS A 121 -11.13 -12.53 11.06
CA HIS A 121 -11.09 -13.10 12.40
C HIS A 121 -9.77 -12.80 13.11
N ASP A 122 -8.64 -12.98 12.43
CA ASP A 122 -7.29 -12.73 12.97
C ASP A 122 -7.10 -11.26 13.37
N ARG A 123 -7.88 -10.34 12.78
CA ARG A 123 -7.85 -8.89 13.05
C ARG A 123 -9.04 -8.41 13.88
N THR A 124 -9.80 -9.34 14.49
CA THR A 124 -11.00 -9.06 15.31
C THR A 124 -12.01 -8.12 14.65
N CYS A 125 -12.12 -8.17 13.33
CA CYS A 125 -13.00 -7.32 12.53
C CYS A 125 -14.28 -8.07 12.15
N TYR A 126 -15.44 -7.47 12.40
CA TYR A 126 -16.75 -8.08 12.17
C TYR A 126 -17.51 -7.40 11.01
N PHE A 127 -16.93 -7.43 9.82
CA PHE A 127 -17.61 -6.96 8.60
C PHE A 127 -18.26 -8.12 7.86
N ALA A 128 -19.46 -7.91 7.33
CA ALA A 128 -20.08 -8.91 6.48
C ALA A 128 -19.29 -9.02 5.17
N ALA A 129 -19.11 -10.25 4.66
CA ALA A 129 -18.36 -10.49 3.44
C ALA A 129 -18.89 -9.68 2.23
N LYS A 130 -20.21 -9.44 2.18
CA LYS A 130 -20.85 -8.59 1.16
C LYS A 130 -20.32 -7.15 1.16
N ASP A 131 -20.04 -6.59 2.34
CA ASP A 131 -19.65 -5.18 2.48
C ASP A 131 -18.16 -5.01 2.16
N VAL A 132 -17.34 -5.98 2.58
CA VAL A 132 -15.94 -6.09 2.15
C VAL A 132 -15.85 -6.17 0.63
N LEU A 133 -16.59 -7.08 -0.01
CA LEU A 133 -16.55 -7.24 -1.46
C LEU A 133 -17.04 -5.97 -2.20
N ARG A 134 -18.07 -5.29 -1.66
CA ARG A 134 -18.56 -4.02 -2.23
C ARG A 134 -17.49 -2.94 -2.13
N MET A 135 -16.84 -2.80 -0.98
CA MET A 135 -15.76 -1.82 -0.77
C MET A 135 -14.56 -2.12 -1.67
N GLU A 136 -14.09 -3.37 -1.72
CA GLU A 136 -13.01 -3.80 -2.60
C GLU A 136 -13.29 -3.47 -4.07
N LEU A 137 -14.50 -3.77 -4.56
CA LEU A 137 -14.87 -3.45 -5.93
C LEU A 137 -14.83 -1.94 -6.22
N GLN A 138 -15.24 -1.10 -5.25
CA GLN A 138 -15.14 0.36 -5.39
C GLN A 138 -13.68 0.81 -5.45
N ILE A 139 -12.82 0.29 -4.58
CA ILE A 139 -11.38 0.57 -4.60
C ILE A 139 -10.78 0.19 -5.95
N CYS A 140 -11.05 -1.02 -6.43
CA CYS A 140 -10.56 -1.50 -7.74
C CYS A 140 -11.02 -0.58 -8.88
N ARG A 141 -12.29 -0.15 -8.87
CA ARG A 141 -12.85 0.77 -9.88
C ARG A 141 -12.18 2.13 -9.85
N ILE A 142 -12.06 2.72 -8.66
CA ILE A 142 -11.44 4.05 -8.47
C ILE A 142 -9.97 4.03 -8.91
N LEU A 143 -9.25 2.95 -8.59
CA LEU A 143 -7.86 2.76 -8.98
C LEU A 143 -7.70 2.26 -10.43
N ASN A 144 -8.79 2.15 -11.21
CA ASN A 144 -8.81 1.64 -12.57
C ASN A 144 -8.11 0.27 -12.73
N TRP A 145 -8.28 -0.61 -11.75
CA TRP A 145 -7.67 -1.95 -11.67
C TRP A 145 -6.13 -1.96 -11.69
N ARG A 146 -5.49 -0.81 -11.53
CA ARG A 146 -4.03 -0.69 -11.46
C ARG A 146 -3.54 -0.99 -10.05
N LEU A 147 -3.61 -2.27 -9.65
CA LEU A 147 -3.30 -2.74 -8.30
C LEU A 147 -1.90 -3.39 -8.18
N GLY A 148 -1.26 -3.75 -9.29
CA GLY A 148 0.10 -4.30 -9.27
C GLY A 148 0.94 -3.77 -10.43
N GLU A 149 2.25 -3.62 -10.20
CA GLU A 149 3.25 -3.56 -11.27
C GLU A 149 3.41 -4.97 -11.87
N HIS A 150 3.38 -5.07 -13.20
CA HIS A 150 3.74 -6.27 -13.95
C HIS A 150 5.23 -6.25 -14.30
#